data_AF-A0A2N4S9B7-F1
#
_entry.id   AF-A0A2N4S9B7-F1
#
_cell.length_a   1.000
_cell.length_b   1.000
_cell.length_c   1.000
_cell.angle_alpha   90.00
_cell.angle_beta   90.00
_cell.angle_gamma   90.00
#
_symmetry.space_group_name_H-M   'P 1'
#
loop_
_entity.id
_entity.type
_entity.pdbx_description
1 polymer ?
#
loop_
_entity_poly.entity_id
_entity_poly.type
_entity_poly.pdbx_seq_one_letter_code
_entity_poly.pdbx_strand_id
1 'polypeptide(L)'
;MVIASSMAVSCNSGVPKASLNNPVDSISYAYGVSLADQGLMQFLEQSGVIEGTSNIEYEYQMRISAATDSIQKQNLQKEMNAKIDSLNKINAPKLQEFVKGLKEALESGKEKSAYIQGLGIGQQISQQMLPQFNQLVFADDTTKKINTDQLLAGLVNTLKNEKLAMSKMDANAYVQGEIEKAQKKQAEKQEAQLKEQYKDSIAAGEKYLAENSKRPGVVTLPSGLQYEILRAGNGQIPTDTDRVKVNYHGTLINGTVFDSSVQRGEPAVFGVTQVIPGWTEALKLMPVGSKWRIYVPYDLAYGSQDRGTIKPFSTLIFEVELLGIEKK
;
A
#
# COMPACT_ATOMS: atom_id res chain seq x y z
N MET A 1 -23.51 -29.13 -45.80
CA MET A 1 -22.51 -30.20 -46.02
C MET A 1 -22.27 -30.85 -44.67
N VAL A 2 -22.68 -32.11 -44.53
CA VAL A 2 -22.57 -32.91 -43.31
C VAL A 2 -21.13 -33.38 -43.16
N ILE A 3 -20.53 -33.19 -41.99
CA ILE A 3 -19.53 -34.12 -41.45
C ILE A 3 -19.88 -34.34 -39.98
N ALA A 4 -20.46 -35.50 -39.70
CA ALA A 4 -20.44 -36.13 -38.39
C ALA A 4 -19.13 -36.94 -38.25
N SER A 5 -18.52 -36.94 -37.08
CA SER A 5 -18.22 -38.19 -36.34
C SER A 5 -17.39 -37.93 -35.08
N SER A 6 -17.97 -38.35 -33.94
CA SER A 6 -17.34 -39.01 -32.79
C SER A 6 -16.11 -38.38 -32.10
N MET A 7 -16.33 -37.91 -30.87
CA MET A 7 -15.81 -38.63 -29.71
C MET A 7 -16.89 -38.69 -28.62
N ALA A 8 -17.42 -39.89 -28.42
CA ALA A 8 -18.14 -40.23 -27.21
C ALA A 8 -17.12 -40.34 -26.08
N VAL A 9 -17.05 -39.33 -25.21
CA VAL A 9 -16.56 -39.54 -23.85
C VAL A 9 -17.78 -39.87 -23.00
N SER A 10 -18.00 -41.18 -22.84
CA SER A 10 -18.88 -41.71 -21.81
C SER A 10 -18.33 -41.32 -20.44
N CYS A 11 -18.82 -40.22 -19.87
CA CYS A 11 -18.78 -39.97 -18.43
C CYS A 11 -20.21 -39.77 -17.94
N ASN A 12 -20.88 -40.90 -17.66
CA ASN A 12 -22.19 -40.94 -17.05
C ASN A 12 -22.05 -41.00 -15.52
N SER A 13 -22.32 -39.89 -14.84
CA SER A 13 -22.95 -39.83 -13.50
C SER A 13 -23.05 -38.37 -12.99
N GLY A 14 -23.76 -37.49 -13.70
CA GLY A 14 -24.01 -36.15 -13.15
C GLY A 14 -24.68 -35.13 -14.08
N VAL A 15 -24.52 -35.28 -15.39
CA VAL A 15 -25.11 -34.37 -16.39
C VAL A 15 -26.60 -34.70 -16.58
N PRO A 16 -27.54 -33.75 -16.34
CA PRO A 16 -28.94 -33.95 -16.64
C PRO A 16 -29.13 -34.24 -18.14
N LYS A 17 -29.92 -35.27 -18.47
CA LYS A 17 -30.28 -35.53 -19.87
C LYS A 17 -31.19 -34.42 -20.37
N ALA A 18 -30.86 -33.83 -21.52
CA ALA A 18 -31.73 -32.89 -22.19
C ALA A 18 -33.05 -33.59 -22.56
N SER A 19 -34.16 -32.95 -22.22
CA SER A 19 -35.51 -33.46 -22.46
C SER A 19 -36.35 -32.27 -22.89
N LEU A 20 -36.54 -32.08 -24.19
CA LEU A 20 -37.19 -30.89 -24.77
C LEU A 20 -38.68 -31.16 -25.02
N ASN A 21 -39.38 -31.67 -24.01
CA ASN A 21 -40.73 -32.22 -24.18
C ASN A 21 -41.80 -31.12 -24.22
N ASN A 22 -41.49 -29.92 -23.72
CA ASN A 22 -42.39 -28.77 -23.72
C ASN A 22 -41.63 -27.44 -23.98
N PRO A 23 -42.34 -26.32 -24.20
CA PRO A 23 -41.71 -25.03 -24.47
C PRO A 23 -40.83 -24.49 -23.33
N VAL A 24 -41.16 -24.80 -22.07
CA VAL A 24 -40.37 -24.40 -20.89
C VAL A 24 -39.04 -25.16 -20.85
N ASP A 25 -39.05 -26.46 -21.13
CA ASP A 25 -37.82 -27.24 -21.23
C ASP A 25 -36.94 -26.73 -22.38
N SER A 26 -37.57 -26.40 -23.50
CA SER A 26 -36.91 -25.91 -24.71
C SER A 26 -36.21 -24.56 -24.47
N ILE A 27 -36.90 -23.61 -23.85
CA ILE A 27 -36.31 -22.29 -23.55
C ILE A 27 -35.25 -22.39 -22.45
N SER A 28 -35.43 -23.27 -21.45
CA SER A 28 -34.45 -23.46 -20.36
C SER A 28 -33.14 -24.04 -20.90
N TYR A 29 -33.24 -25.05 -21.77
CA TYR A 29 -32.07 -25.62 -22.44
C TYR A 29 -31.39 -24.57 -23.34
N ALA A 30 -32.16 -23.84 -24.15
CA ALA A 30 -31.62 -22.80 -25.03
C ALA A 30 -30.92 -21.68 -24.23
N TYR A 31 -31.46 -21.28 -23.09
CA TYR A 31 -30.83 -20.27 -22.23
C TYR A 31 -29.51 -20.78 -21.61
N GLY A 32 -29.46 -22.03 -21.14
CA GLY A 32 -28.21 -22.64 -20.67
C GLY A 32 -27.13 -22.72 -21.74
N VAL A 33 -27.51 -23.09 -22.97
CA VAL A 33 -26.60 -23.07 -24.14
C VAL A 33 -26.12 -21.65 -24.43
N SER A 34 -27.03 -20.68 -24.45
CA SER A 34 -26.71 -19.26 -24.68
C SER A 34 -25.72 -18.72 -23.63
N LEU A 35 -25.90 -19.06 -22.35
CA LEU A 35 -24.98 -18.63 -21.29
C LEU A 35 -23.58 -19.25 -21.45
N ALA A 36 -23.51 -20.52 -21.89
CA ALA A 36 -22.24 -21.17 -22.14
C ALA A 36 -21.50 -20.54 -23.34
N ASP A 37 -22.24 -20.25 -24.41
CA ASP A 37 -21.74 -19.66 -25.66
C ASP A 37 -21.31 -18.19 -25.48
N GLN A 38 -22.01 -17.44 -24.63
CA GLN A 38 -21.72 -16.02 -24.33
C GLN A 38 -20.49 -15.78 -23.45
N GLY A 39 -19.54 -16.72 -23.40
CA GLY A 39 -18.22 -16.50 -22.79
C GLY A 39 -17.96 -17.23 -21.48
N LEU A 40 -18.81 -18.18 -21.07
CA LEU A 40 -18.50 -19.02 -19.90
C LEU A 40 -17.18 -19.78 -20.10
N MET A 41 -16.93 -20.34 -21.28
CA MET A 41 -15.67 -21.02 -21.57
C MET A 41 -14.48 -20.08 -21.48
N GLN A 42 -14.59 -18.88 -22.05
CA GLN A 42 -13.54 -17.85 -21.96
C GLN A 42 -13.28 -17.44 -20.50
N PHE A 43 -14.33 -17.31 -19.68
CA PHE A 43 -14.20 -17.03 -18.27
C PHE A 43 -13.47 -18.16 -17.52
N LEU A 44 -13.78 -19.42 -17.82
CA LEU A 44 -13.10 -20.57 -17.20
C LEU A 44 -11.62 -20.64 -17.59
N GLU A 45 -11.27 -20.25 -18.82
CA GLU A 45 -9.88 -20.12 -19.28
C GLU A 45 -9.16 -18.98 -18.53
N GLN A 46 -9.77 -17.79 -18.47
CA GLN A 46 -9.18 -16.61 -17.80
C GLN A 46 -9.03 -16.78 -16.29
N SER A 47 -9.97 -17.50 -15.66
CA SER A 47 -9.92 -17.83 -14.23
C SER A 47 -9.01 -19.00 -13.91
N GLY A 48 -8.40 -19.64 -14.92
CA GLY A 48 -7.48 -20.77 -14.76
C GLY A 48 -8.14 -22.07 -14.34
N VAL A 49 -9.47 -22.16 -14.42
CA VAL A 49 -10.24 -23.39 -14.13
C VAL A 49 -9.99 -24.44 -15.20
N ILE A 50 -9.82 -24.03 -16.46
CA ILE A 50 -9.45 -24.91 -17.57
C ILE A 50 -8.27 -24.35 -18.34
N GLU A 51 -7.51 -25.23 -18.99
CA GLU A 51 -6.49 -24.84 -19.95
C GLU A 51 -7.13 -24.45 -21.27
N GLY A 52 -6.71 -23.32 -21.83
CA GLY A 52 -7.32 -22.76 -23.02
C GLY A 52 -6.96 -23.53 -24.30
N THR A 53 -7.98 -23.89 -25.07
CA THR A 53 -7.82 -24.55 -26.38
C THR A 53 -7.83 -23.54 -27.53
N SER A 54 -8.42 -22.36 -27.29
CA SER A 54 -8.63 -21.30 -28.28
C SER A 54 -7.35 -20.82 -28.97
N ASN A 55 -6.26 -20.66 -28.20
CA ASN A 55 -4.95 -20.26 -28.74
C ASN A 55 -4.31 -21.35 -29.61
N ILE A 56 -4.47 -22.62 -29.22
CA ILE A 56 -3.96 -23.76 -29.98
C ILE A 56 -4.70 -23.87 -31.31
N GLU A 57 -6.02 -23.78 -31.31
CA GLU A 57 -6.81 -23.83 -32.53
C GLU A 57 -6.40 -22.71 -33.50
N TYR A 58 -6.28 -21.47 -33.01
CA TYR A 58 -5.86 -20.34 -33.83
C TYR A 58 -4.46 -20.54 -34.43
N GLU A 59 -3.48 -20.94 -33.64
CA GLU A 59 -2.11 -21.17 -34.10
C GLU A 59 -2.03 -22.28 -35.17
N TYR A 60 -2.74 -23.39 -34.97
CA TYR A 60 -2.73 -24.49 -35.91
C TYR A 60 -3.51 -24.17 -37.18
N GLN A 61 -4.61 -23.44 -37.11
CA GLN A 61 -5.33 -22.96 -38.30
C GLN A 61 -4.47 -22.05 -39.17
N MET A 62 -3.65 -21.18 -38.56
CA MET A 62 -2.68 -20.36 -39.29
C MET A 62 -1.62 -21.23 -39.98
N ARG A 63 -1.08 -22.24 -39.29
CA ARG A 63 -0.10 -23.18 -39.87
C ARG A 63 -0.70 -24.03 -41.00
N ILE A 64 -1.95 -24.47 -40.84
CA ILE A 64 -2.67 -25.27 -41.84
C ILE A 64 -2.96 -24.45 -43.11
N SER A 65 -3.37 -23.19 -42.95
CA SER A 65 -3.63 -22.30 -44.08
C SER A 65 -2.36 -21.94 -44.85
N ALA A 66 -1.21 -21.83 -44.17
CA ALA A 66 0.09 -21.57 -44.78
C ALA A 66 0.72 -22.79 -45.48
N ALA A 67 0.28 -24.02 -45.18
CA ALA A 67 0.82 -25.23 -45.81
C ALA A 67 0.40 -25.34 -47.29
N THR A 68 1.33 -25.71 -48.17
CA THR A 68 1.09 -25.77 -49.62
C THR A 68 0.68 -27.15 -50.12
N ASP A 69 1.02 -28.23 -49.40
CA ASP A 69 0.65 -29.60 -49.75
C ASP A 69 -0.38 -30.22 -48.78
N SER A 70 -1.15 -31.17 -49.30
CA SER A 70 -2.28 -31.80 -48.59
C SER A 70 -1.84 -32.72 -47.45
N ILE A 71 -0.66 -33.33 -47.53
CA ILE A 71 -0.13 -34.23 -46.50
C ILE A 71 0.28 -33.42 -45.28
N GLN A 72 0.96 -32.30 -45.49
CA GLN A 72 1.32 -31.38 -44.41
C GLN A 72 0.08 -30.82 -43.70
N LYS A 73 -0.96 -30.42 -44.44
CA LYS A 73 -2.25 -29.99 -43.86
C LYS A 73 -2.88 -31.07 -42.98
N GLN A 74 -2.91 -32.31 -43.46
CA GLN A 74 -3.46 -33.44 -42.70
C GLN A 74 -2.64 -33.74 -41.44
N ASN A 75 -1.31 -33.65 -41.51
CA ASN A 75 -0.44 -33.86 -40.35
C ASN A 75 -0.64 -32.78 -39.29
N LEU A 76 -0.71 -31.51 -39.68
CA LEU A 76 -0.99 -30.40 -38.77
C LEU A 76 -2.38 -30.50 -38.13
N GLN A 77 -3.40 -30.92 -38.90
CA GLN A 77 -4.73 -31.17 -38.36
C GLN A 77 -4.73 -32.30 -37.32
N LYS A 78 -4.01 -33.40 -37.58
CA LYS A 78 -3.87 -34.50 -36.60
C LYS A 78 -3.15 -34.04 -35.34
N GLU A 79 -2.10 -33.24 -35.48
CA GLU A 79 -1.34 -32.70 -34.35
C GLU A 79 -2.18 -31.76 -33.49
N MET A 80 -2.96 -30.87 -34.13
CA MET A 80 -3.92 -29.99 -33.45
C MET A 80 -4.94 -30.81 -32.66
N ASN A 81 -5.58 -31.78 -33.31
CA ASN A 81 -6.59 -32.63 -32.67
C ASN A 81 -6.00 -33.38 -31.47
N ALA A 82 -4.79 -33.94 -31.59
CA ALA A 82 -4.13 -34.64 -30.49
C ALA A 82 -3.83 -33.72 -29.29
N LYS A 83 -3.45 -32.46 -29.55
CA LYS A 83 -3.24 -31.47 -28.48
C LYS A 83 -4.54 -31.07 -27.79
N ILE A 84 -5.59 -30.80 -28.57
CA ILE A 84 -6.93 -30.49 -28.04
C ILE A 84 -7.45 -31.65 -27.21
N ASP A 85 -7.31 -32.89 -27.69
CA ASP A 85 -7.72 -34.09 -26.95
C ASP A 85 -6.96 -34.25 -25.63
N SER A 86 -5.67 -33.92 -25.61
CA SER A 86 -4.86 -33.91 -24.39
C SER A 86 -5.39 -32.88 -23.39
N LEU A 87 -5.65 -31.65 -23.83
CA LEU A 87 -6.21 -30.59 -22.98
C LEU A 87 -7.61 -30.96 -22.48
N ASN A 88 -8.46 -31.53 -23.34
CA ASN A 88 -9.79 -31.97 -22.95
C ASN A 88 -9.74 -33.05 -21.85
N LYS A 89 -8.76 -33.95 -21.89
CA LYS A 89 -8.55 -34.94 -20.81
C LYS A 89 -8.10 -34.29 -19.50
N ILE A 90 -7.27 -33.24 -19.57
CA ILE A 90 -6.85 -32.46 -18.39
C ILE A 90 -8.01 -31.64 -17.82
N ASN A 91 -8.82 -31.06 -18.69
CA ASN A 91 -9.95 -30.19 -18.33
C ASN A 91 -11.15 -30.99 -17.80
N ALA A 92 -11.34 -32.23 -18.25
CA ALA A 92 -12.48 -33.08 -17.87
C ALA A 92 -12.73 -33.17 -16.35
N PRO A 93 -11.75 -33.52 -15.48
CA PRO A 93 -11.98 -33.54 -14.04
C PRO A 93 -12.29 -32.15 -13.46
N LYS A 94 -11.65 -31.09 -13.96
CA LYS A 94 -11.88 -29.71 -13.50
C LYS A 94 -13.30 -29.23 -13.85
N LEU A 95 -13.75 -29.56 -15.06
CA LEU A 95 -15.12 -29.30 -15.51
C LEU A 95 -16.15 -30.10 -14.72
N GLN A 96 -15.84 -31.35 -14.33
CA GLN A 96 -16.72 -32.13 -13.46
C GLN A 96 -16.90 -31.48 -12.08
N GLU A 97 -15.82 -30.99 -11.47
CA GLU A 97 -15.89 -30.25 -10.20
C GLU A 97 -16.64 -28.92 -10.34
N PHE A 98 -16.38 -28.18 -11.42
CA PHE A 98 -17.09 -26.94 -11.72
C PHE A 98 -18.60 -27.17 -11.89
N VAL A 99 -18.99 -28.16 -12.69
CA VAL A 99 -20.40 -28.52 -12.92
C VAL A 99 -21.07 -28.97 -11.63
N LYS A 100 -20.36 -29.71 -10.76
CA LYS A 100 -20.87 -30.08 -9.44
C LYS A 100 -21.17 -28.84 -8.60
N GLY A 101 -20.24 -27.89 -8.52
CA GLY A 101 -20.42 -26.62 -7.79
C GLY A 101 -21.57 -25.77 -8.36
N LEU A 102 -21.66 -25.65 -9.68
CA LEU A 102 -22.72 -24.93 -10.38
C LEU A 102 -24.10 -25.54 -10.10
N LYS A 103 -24.20 -26.88 -10.18
CA LYS A 103 -25.42 -27.62 -9.89
C LYS A 103 -25.86 -27.44 -8.44
N GLU A 104 -24.94 -27.61 -7.49
CA GLU A 104 -25.24 -27.41 -6.08
C GLU A 104 -25.72 -25.97 -5.80
N ALA A 105 -25.14 -24.96 -6.45
CA ALA A 105 -25.56 -23.57 -6.31
C ALA A 105 -27.01 -23.35 -6.82
N LEU A 106 -27.34 -23.84 -8.01
CA LEU A 106 -28.66 -23.71 -8.62
C LEU A 106 -29.77 -24.45 -7.84
N GLU A 107 -29.44 -25.56 -7.18
CA GLU A 107 -30.39 -26.37 -6.41
C GLU A 107 -30.61 -25.86 -4.96
N SER A 108 -29.71 -25.02 -4.43
CA SER A 108 -29.59 -24.78 -2.97
C SER A 108 -30.43 -23.65 -2.37
N GLY A 109 -31.48 -23.17 -3.04
CA GLY A 109 -32.11 -21.86 -2.83
C GLY A 109 -32.50 -21.37 -1.42
N LYS A 110 -32.33 -22.12 -0.32
CA LYS A 110 -32.50 -21.61 1.07
C LYS A 110 -31.54 -22.16 2.15
N GLU A 111 -31.06 -23.40 2.08
CA GLU A 111 -30.30 -24.02 3.20
C GLU A 111 -28.77 -23.82 3.19
N LYS A 112 -28.13 -23.57 2.04
CA LYS A 112 -26.65 -23.43 1.96
C LYS A 112 -26.12 -21.99 2.00
N SER A 113 -26.97 -21.00 2.31
CA SER A 113 -26.58 -19.57 2.32
C SER A 113 -25.41 -19.27 3.26
N ALA A 114 -25.40 -19.85 4.46
CA ALA A 114 -24.33 -19.64 5.45
C ALA A 114 -22.98 -20.26 5.01
N TYR A 115 -22.99 -21.42 4.34
CA TYR A 115 -21.77 -22.05 3.83
C TYR A 115 -21.14 -21.20 2.71
N ILE A 116 -21.94 -20.75 1.75
CA ILE A 116 -21.46 -19.91 0.64
C ILE A 116 -20.97 -18.55 1.17
N GLN A 117 -21.66 -17.95 2.13
CA GLN A 117 -21.19 -16.72 2.80
C GLN A 117 -19.87 -16.95 3.55
N GLY A 118 -19.73 -18.08 4.27
CA GLY A 118 -18.49 -18.46 4.94
C GLY A 118 -17.33 -18.64 3.97
N LEU A 119 -17.57 -19.29 2.82
CA LEU A 119 -16.58 -19.43 1.75
C LEU A 119 -16.14 -18.05 1.20
N GLY A 120 -17.09 -17.16 0.95
CA GLY A 120 -16.81 -15.79 0.50
C GLY A 120 -15.96 -15.00 1.50
N ILE A 121 -16.31 -15.05 2.79
CA ILE A 121 -15.53 -14.39 3.86
C ILE A 121 -14.12 -15.02 3.98
N GLY A 122 -14.00 -16.34 3.92
CA GLY A 122 -12.72 -17.05 3.96
C GLY A 122 -11.82 -16.69 2.77
N GLN A 123 -12.39 -16.56 1.57
CA GLN A 123 -11.68 -16.09 0.38
C GLN A 123 -11.19 -14.64 0.57
N GLN A 124 -12.02 -13.74 1.09
CA GLN A 124 -11.59 -12.37 1.36
C GLN A 124 -10.46 -12.30 2.40
N ILE A 125 -10.56 -13.06 3.50
CA ILE A 125 -9.51 -13.12 4.53
C ILE A 125 -8.20 -13.64 3.94
N SER A 126 -8.25 -14.74 3.17
CA SER A 126 -7.05 -15.37 2.62
C SER A 126 -6.39 -14.56 1.50
N GLN A 127 -7.17 -13.92 0.64
CA GLN A 127 -6.64 -13.21 -0.53
C GLN A 127 -6.29 -11.75 -0.25
N GLN A 128 -6.97 -11.08 0.69
CA GLN A 128 -6.78 -9.65 0.94
C GLN A 128 -6.20 -9.39 2.33
N MET A 129 -6.87 -9.87 3.39
CA MET A 129 -6.53 -9.47 4.75
C MET A 129 -5.21 -10.09 5.24
N LEU A 130 -5.02 -11.39 5.01
CA LEU A 130 -3.82 -12.10 5.47
C LEU A 130 -2.53 -11.60 4.81
N PRO A 131 -2.45 -11.41 3.48
CA PRO A 131 -1.26 -10.84 2.86
C PRO A 131 -0.94 -9.43 3.38
N GLN A 132 -1.95 -8.58 3.54
CA GLN A 132 -1.76 -7.22 4.07
C GLN A 132 -1.27 -7.24 5.52
N PHE A 133 -1.85 -8.10 6.36
CA PHE A 133 -1.44 -8.21 7.76
C PHE A 133 -0.03 -8.81 7.91
N ASN A 134 0.31 -9.83 7.12
CA ASN A 134 1.66 -10.38 7.08
C ASN A 134 2.67 -9.32 6.65
N GLN A 135 2.36 -8.53 5.62
CA GLN A 135 3.23 -7.44 5.18
C GLN A 135 3.39 -6.38 6.26
N LEU A 136 2.31 -6.02 6.96
CA LEU A 136 2.33 -5.01 8.01
C LEU A 136 3.18 -5.45 9.21
N VAL A 137 3.00 -6.68 9.69
CA VAL A 137 3.61 -7.14 10.96
C VAL A 137 4.97 -7.81 10.74
N PHE A 138 5.14 -8.55 9.65
CA PHE A 138 6.37 -9.31 9.40
C PHE A 138 7.29 -8.66 8.37
N ALA A 139 6.80 -7.79 7.48
CA ALA A 139 7.51 -6.97 6.50
C ALA A 139 8.77 -7.60 5.86
N ASP A 140 9.87 -7.61 6.60
CA ASP A 140 11.22 -8.04 6.20
C ASP A 140 11.50 -9.54 6.45
N ASP A 141 10.70 -10.21 7.26
CA ASP A 141 10.89 -11.60 7.65
C ASP A 141 9.93 -12.49 6.86
N THR A 142 10.30 -12.81 5.62
CA THR A 142 9.51 -13.65 4.71
C THR A 142 9.34 -15.09 5.20
N THR A 143 10.03 -15.48 6.29
CA THR A 143 9.87 -16.79 6.91
C THR A 143 8.69 -16.84 7.88
N LYS A 144 8.20 -15.68 8.33
CA LYS A 144 7.05 -15.56 9.23
C LYS A 144 5.77 -15.26 8.48
N LYS A 145 4.70 -15.90 8.94
CA LYS A 145 3.33 -15.67 8.48
C LYS A 145 2.35 -16.03 9.57
N ILE A 146 1.14 -15.47 9.48
CA ILE A 146 0.04 -15.86 10.36
C ILE A 146 -0.19 -17.36 10.28
N ASN A 147 -0.32 -17.98 11.46
CA ASN A 147 -0.77 -19.36 11.58
C ASN A 147 -2.29 -19.41 11.35
N THR A 148 -2.70 -20.02 10.25
CA THR A 148 -4.10 -20.09 9.83
C THR A 148 -4.97 -20.92 10.76
N ASP A 149 -4.41 -21.93 11.42
CA ASP A 149 -5.16 -22.78 12.36
C ASP A 149 -5.50 -22.00 13.63
N GLN A 150 -4.56 -21.19 14.13
CA GLN A 150 -4.79 -20.33 15.29
C GLN A 150 -5.74 -19.17 14.96
N LEU A 151 -5.63 -18.60 13.76
CA LEU A 151 -6.60 -17.62 13.26
C LEU A 151 -8.01 -18.20 13.23
N LEU A 152 -8.16 -19.41 12.68
CA LEU A 152 -9.45 -20.10 12.61
C LEU A 152 -9.97 -20.44 14.01
N ALA A 153 -9.12 -20.91 14.92
CA ALA A 153 -9.50 -21.18 16.31
C ALA A 153 -10.03 -19.92 17.00
N GLY A 154 -9.34 -18.78 16.85
CA GLY A 154 -9.80 -17.49 17.39
C GLY A 154 -11.16 -17.06 16.84
N LEU A 155 -11.37 -17.19 15.52
CA LEU A 155 -12.64 -16.89 14.85
C LEU A 155 -13.77 -17.81 15.33
N VAL A 156 -13.56 -19.12 15.28
CA VAL A 156 -14.58 -20.13 15.62
C VAL A 156 -14.97 -20.03 17.08
N ASN A 157 -14.01 -19.95 18.00
CA ASN A 157 -14.32 -19.87 19.43
C ASN A 157 -15.10 -18.58 19.74
N THR A 158 -14.78 -17.47 19.06
CA THR A 158 -15.52 -16.22 19.22
C THR A 158 -16.96 -16.33 18.68
N LEU A 159 -17.15 -16.88 17.48
CA LEU A 159 -18.47 -17.02 16.84
C LEU A 159 -19.39 -17.99 17.58
N LYS A 160 -18.82 -19.05 18.15
CA LYS A 160 -19.55 -20.05 18.94
C LYS A 160 -19.72 -19.65 20.41
N ASN A 161 -19.21 -18.49 20.81
CA ASN A 161 -19.20 -18.03 22.20
C ASN A 161 -18.54 -19.04 23.16
N GLU A 162 -17.50 -19.73 22.69
CA GLU A 162 -16.69 -20.64 23.49
C GLU A 162 -15.71 -19.86 24.38
N LYS A 163 -15.13 -20.55 25.37
CA LYS A 163 -14.10 -19.96 26.24
C LYS A 163 -12.88 -19.56 25.41
N LEU A 164 -12.57 -18.27 25.41
CA LEU A 164 -11.41 -17.74 24.71
C LEU A 164 -10.13 -17.95 25.53
N ALA A 165 -9.03 -18.26 24.85
CA ALA A 165 -7.69 -18.35 25.45
C ALA A 165 -7.14 -16.97 25.87
N MET A 166 -7.67 -15.90 25.28
CA MET A 166 -7.39 -14.50 25.60
C MET A 166 -8.69 -13.70 25.58
N SER A 167 -8.80 -12.67 26.42
CA SER A 167 -9.99 -11.80 26.37
C SER A 167 -10.01 -11.01 25.05
N LYS A 168 -11.20 -10.55 24.64
CA LYS A 168 -11.33 -9.70 23.44
C LYS A 168 -10.54 -8.38 23.57
N MET A 169 -10.45 -7.84 24.78
CA MET A 169 -9.70 -6.61 25.06
C MET A 169 -8.18 -6.86 24.91
N ASP A 170 -7.68 -7.93 25.50
CA ASP A 170 -6.25 -8.28 25.43
C ASP A 170 -5.83 -8.63 24.01
N ALA A 171 -6.68 -9.36 23.26
CA ALA A 171 -6.44 -9.68 21.86
C ALA A 171 -6.29 -8.41 21.01
N ASN A 172 -7.19 -7.44 21.18
CA ASN A 172 -7.15 -6.17 20.47
C ASN A 172 -5.91 -5.36 20.83
N ALA A 173 -5.60 -5.24 22.12
CA ALA A 173 -4.41 -4.53 22.60
C ALA A 173 -3.11 -5.18 22.10
N TYR A 174 -3.04 -6.51 22.07
CA TYR A 174 -1.89 -7.26 21.57
C TYR A 174 -1.67 -7.00 20.08
N VAL A 175 -2.72 -7.10 19.26
CA VAL A 175 -2.63 -6.82 17.82
C VAL A 175 -2.20 -5.38 17.57
N GLN A 176 -2.77 -4.41 18.29
CA GLN A 176 -2.36 -3.00 18.18
C GLN A 176 -0.88 -2.81 18.54
N GLY A 177 -0.42 -3.41 19.64
CA GLY A 177 0.98 -3.32 20.05
C GLY A 177 1.95 -3.93 19.04
N GLU A 178 1.59 -5.04 18.38
CA GLU A 178 2.43 -5.62 17.32
C GLU A 178 2.45 -4.74 16.06
N ILE A 179 1.32 -4.13 15.69
CA ILE A 179 1.25 -3.16 14.57
C ILE A 179 2.12 -1.93 14.88
N GLU A 180 2.01 -1.36 16.08
CA GLU A 180 2.80 -0.20 16.50
C GLU A 180 4.30 -0.50 16.48
N LYS A 181 4.72 -1.66 16.98
CA LYS A 181 6.12 -2.11 16.91
C LYS A 181 6.59 -2.21 15.46
N ALA A 182 5.79 -2.80 14.59
CA ALA A 182 6.14 -2.97 13.18
C ALA A 182 6.22 -1.62 12.45
N GLN A 183 5.27 -0.72 12.69
CA GLN A 183 5.29 0.65 12.17
C GLN A 183 6.51 1.42 12.66
N LYS A 184 6.85 1.33 13.95
CA LYS A 184 8.05 1.97 14.52
C LYS A 184 9.32 1.45 13.85
N LYS A 185 9.48 0.14 13.72
CA LYS A 185 10.63 -0.48 13.03
C LYS A 185 10.73 -0.03 11.57
N GLN A 186 9.60 0.06 10.88
CA GLN A 186 9.56 0.53 9.50
C GLN A 186 9.93 2.01 9.39
N ALA A 187 9.44 2.85 10.31
CA ALA A 187 9.80 4.27 10.37
C ALA A 187 11.31 4.47 10.63
N GLU A 188 11.88 3.72 11.59
CA GLU A 188 13.33 3.73 11.88
C GLU A 188 14.16 3.32 10.66
N LYS A 189 13.73 2.27 9.94
CA LYS A 189 14.39 1.80 8.72
C LYS A 189 14.30 2.84 7.60
N GLN A 190 13.12 3.43 7.40
CA GLN A 190 12.92 4.48 6.40
C GLN A 190 13.79 5.71 6.72
N GLU A 191 13.86 6.11 7.99
CA GLU A 191 14.73 7.21 8.41
C GLU A 191 16.21 6.87 8.18
N ALA A 192 16.65 5.66 8.50
CA ALA A 192 18.03 5.22 8.24
C ALA A 192 18.36 5.24 6.73
N GLN A 193 17.44 4.78 5.87
CA GLN A 193 17.59 4.86 4.43
C GLN A 193 17.67 6.31 3.93
N LEU A 194 16.83 7.19 4.46
CA LEU A 194 16.89 8.62 4.15
C LEU A 194 18.21 9.23 4.63
N LYS A 195 18.71 8.89 5.83
CA LYS A 195 20.01 9.38 6.32
C LYS A 195 21.15 8.96 5.40
N GLU A 196 21.15 7.72 4.92
CA GLU A 196 22.15 7.27 3.94
C GLU A 196 22.00 8.01 2.60
N GLN A 197 20.76 8.19 2.11
CA GLN A 197 20.48 8.91 0.87
C GLN A 197 20.95 10.38 0.94
N TYR A 198 20.81 11.03 2.09
CA TYR A 198 21.12 12.45 2.31
C TYR A 198 22.40 12.67 3.13
N LYS A 199 23.29 11.66 3.21
CA LYS A 199 24.51 11.73 4.03
C LYS A 199 25.41 12.92 3.71
N ASP A 200 25.50 13.31 2.44
CA ASP A 200 26.32 14.44 2.01
C ASP A 200 25.73 15.77 2.47
N SER A 201 24.39 15.90 2.46
CA SER A 201 23.69 17.08 2.99
C SER A 201 23.84 17.19 4.50
N ILE A 202 23.74 16.06 5.22
CA ILE A 202 23.99 15.99 6.67
C ILE A 202 25.42 16.46 6.97
N ALA A 203 26.41 15.88 6.31
CA ALA A 203 27.81 16.23 6.50
C ALA A 203 28.11 17.71 6.16
N ALA A 204 27.48 18.25 5.11
CA ALA A 204 27.62 19.66 4.76
C ALA A 204 27.04 20.59 5.84
N GLY A 205 25.87 20.25 6.39
CA GLY A 205 25.24 20.99 7.48
C GLY A 205 26.06 20.94 8.78
N GLU A 206 26.53 19.75 9.17
CA GLU A 206 27.39 19.55 10.34
C GLU A 206 28.70 20.33 10.22
N LYS A 207 29.35 20.25 9.05
CA LYS A 207 30.57 21.02 8.76
C LYS A 207 30.31 22.51 8.85
N TYR A 208 29.23 23.01 8.24
CA TYR A 208 28.84 24.41 8.31
C TYR A 208 28.68 24.88 9.77
N LEU A 209 27.94 24.13 10.59
CA LEU A 209 27.73 24.47 12.00
C LEU A 209 29.02 24.40 12.82
N ALA A 210 29.89 23.42 12.56
CA ALA A 210 31.19 23.30 13.23
C ALA A 210 32.11 24.50 12.91
N GLU A 211 32.12 24.96 11.67
CA GLU A 211 32.85 26.17 11.27
C GLU A 211 32.21 27.43 11.84
N ASN A 212 30.89 27.53 11.79
CA ASN A 212 30.12 28.69 12.25
C ASN A 212 30.27 28.92 13.77
N SER A 213 30.30 27.86 14.58
CA SER A 213 30.51 27.96 16.03
C SER A 213 31.84 28.61 16.45
N LYS A 214 32.82 28.67 15.56
CA LYS A 214 34.13 29.30 15.81
C LYS A 214 34.12 30.80 15.48
N ARG A 215 33.07 31.30 14.84
CA ARG A 215 32.98 32.71 14.46
C ARG A 215 32.73 33.58 15.71
N PRO A 216 33.43 34.73 15.85
CA PRO A 216 33.15 35.67 16.92
C PRO A 216 31.67 36.10 16.92
N GLY A 217 31.05 36.13 18.10
CA GLY A 217 29.64 36.53 18.27
C GLY A 217 28.63 35.40 18.09
N VAL A 218 29.05 34.20 17.66
CA VAL A 218 28.19 33.01 17.63
C VAL A 218 28.25 32.30 18.97
N VAL A 219 27.08 31.96 19.51
CA VAL A 219 26.91 31.17 20.73
C VAL A 219 26.23 29.85 20.39
N THR A 220 26.77 28.74 20.87
CA THR A 220 26.21 27.39 20.72
C THR A 220 25.53 26.97 22.03
N LEU A 221 24.27 26.54 21.95
CA LEU A 221 23.51 25.99 23.07
C LEU A 221 23.74 24.48 23.21
N PRO A 222 23.42 23.87 24.39
CA PRO A 222 23.55 22.44 24.59
C PRO A 222 22.74 21.57 23.60
N SER A 223 21.65 22.10 23.06
CA SER A 223 20.84 21.45 22.02
C SER A 223 21.53 21.40 20.65
N GLY A 224 22.63 22.13 20.45
CA GLY A 224 23.29 22.31 19.16
C GLY A 224 22.79 23.52 18.38
N LEU A 225 21.70 24.18 18.81
CA LEU A 225 21.26 25.45 18.24
C LEU A 225 22.38 26.49 18.38
N GLN A 226 22.67 27.22 17.30
CA GLN A 226 23.59 28.35 17.34
C GLN A 226 22.86 29.64 17.08
N TYR A 227 23.29 30.73 17.71
CA TYR A 227 22.75 32.06 17.44
C TYR A 227 23.82 33.14 17.48
N GLU A 228 23.54 34.25 16.82
CA GLU A 228 24.35 35.46 16.76
C GLU A 228 23.42 36.66 16.97
N ILE A 229 23.71 37.50 17.96
CA ILE A 229 22.91 38.68 18.25
C ILE A 229 23.32 39.79 17.28
N LEU A 230 22.46 40.10 16.30
CA LEU A 230 22.70 41.19 15.34
C LEU A 230 22.29 42.54 15.95
N ARG A 231 21.23 42.56 16.75
CA ARG A 231 20.79 43.71 17.54
C ARG A 231 20.15 43.22 18.83
N ALA A 232 20.61 43.72 19.96
CA ALA A 232 20.01 43.42 21.25
C ALA A 232 18.75 44.27 21.45
N GLY A 233 17.65 43.63 21.84
CA GLY A 233 16.47 44.27 22.40
C GLY A 233 16.55 44.37 23.92
N ASN A 234 15.58 45.05 24.51
CA ASN A 234 15.46 45.26 25.95
C ASN A 234 14.04 45.00 26.49
N GLY A 235 13.16 44.45 25.65
CA GLY A 235 11.79 44.13 26.03
C GLY A 235 11.66 42.80 26.76
N GLN A 236 10.42 42.42 27.06
CA GLN A 236 10.10 41.16 27.71
C GLN A 236 10.56 39.96 26.85
N ILE A 237 10.96 38.87 27.51
CA ILE A 237 11.29 37.61 26.85
C ILE A 237 10.01 36.75 26.78
N PRO A 238 9.63 36.23 25.59
CA PRO A 238 8.45 35.36 25.43
C PRO A 238 8.51 34.07 26.26
N THR A 239 7.32 33.57 26.65
CA THR A 239 7.09 32.29 27.31
C THR A 239 6.37 31.30 26.39
N ASP A 240 6.27 30.02 26.77
CA ASP A 240 5.65 28.97 25.93
C ASP A 240 4.19 29.24 25.54
N THR A 241 3.48 30.06 26.31
CA THR A 241 2.05 30.37 26.08
C THR A 241 1.80 31.63 25.25
N ASP A 242 2.88 32.36 24.92
CA ASP A 242 2.80 33.63 24.22
C ASP A 242 2.67 33.46 22.70
N ARG A 243 2.11 34.48 22.07
CA ARG A 243 2.16 34.68 20.62
C ARG A 243 3.13 35.81 20.32
N VAL A 244 4.03 35.59 19.38
CA VAL A 244 5.05 36.56 19.00
C VAL A 244 4.80 37.08 17.60
N LYS A 245 5.04 38.38 17.41
CA LYS A 245 5.07 39.03 16.11
C LYS A 245 6.52 39.17 15.67
N VAL A 246 6.86 38.65 14.50
CA VAL A 246 8.24 38.58 14.01
C VAL A 246 8.36 39.01 12.55
N ASN A 247 9.50 39.61 12.21
CA ASN A 247 10.01 39.56 10.85
C ASN A 247 11.04 38.44 10.74
N TYR A 248 11.05 37.71 9.64
CA TYR A 248 12.07 36.69 9.40
C TYR A 248 12.46 36.51 7.94
N HIS A 249 13.65 35.94 7.78
CA HIS A 249 14.21 35.53 6.50
C HIS A 249 14.94 34.20 6.67
N GLY A 250 14.41 33.14 6.07
CA GLY A 250 14.90 31.77 6.15
C GLY A 250 15.63 31.33 4.89
N THR A 251 16.84 30.80 5.05
CA THR A 251 17.70 30.33 3.97
C THR A 251 18.32 28.97 4.29
N LEU A 252 18.58 28.19 3.24
CA LEU A 252 19.46 27.02 3.32
C LEU A 252 20.93 27.46 3.43
N ILE A 253 21.83 26.56 3.82
CA ILE A 253 23.28 26.84 3.94
C ILE A 253 23.94 27.31 2.63
N ASN A 254 23.31 27.06 1.48
CA ASN A 254 23.75 27.53 0.16
C ASN A 254 23.18 28.92 -0.21
N GLY A 255 22.43 29.57 0.68
CA GLY A 255 21.81 30.88 0.48
C GLY A 255 20.44 30.85 -0.19
N THR A 256 19.93 29.69 -0.61
CA THR A 256 18.58 29.59 -1.18
C THR A 256 17.53 30.00 -0.16
N VAL A 257 16.75 31.03 -0.48
CA VAL A 257 15.61 31.48 0.34
C VAL A 257 14.48 30.48 0.19
N PHE A 258 13.97 29.96 1.30
CA PHE A 258 12.80 29.08 1.30
C PHE A 258 11.55 29.77 1.87
N ASP A 259 11.71 30.77 2.73
CA ASP A 259 10.61 31.51 3.32
C ASP A 259 11.07 32.87 3.86
N SER A 260 10.28 33.94 3.68
CA SER A 260 10.59 35.26 4.22
C SER A 260 9.36 36.13 4.38
N SER A 261 9.09 36.58 5.61
CA SER A 261 8.04 37.58 5.87
C SER A 261 8.43 38.97 5.34
N VAL A 262 9.73 39.27 5.32
CA VAL A 262 10.27 40.53 4.80
C VAL A 262 9.99 40.67 3.30
N GLN A 263 10.18 39.60 2.51
CA GLN A 263 9.85 39.61 1.08
C GLN A 263 8.34 39.71 0.82
N ARG A 264 7.51 39.20 1.74
CA ARG A 264 6.06 39.38 1.68
C ARG A 264 5.60 40.79 2.08
N GLY A 265 6.44 41.54 2.78
CA GLY A 265 6.12 42.88 3.27
C GLY A 265 5.22 42.91 4.52
N GLU A 266 4.94 41.76 5.14
CA GLU A 266 4.08 41.65 6.31
C GLU A 266 4.71 40.76 7.39
N PRO A 267 4.80 41.23 8.66
CA PRO A 267 5.26 40.40 9.78
C PRO A 267 4.35 39.19 10.02
N ALA A 268 4.93 38.09 10.51
CA ALA A 268 4.18 36.90 10.85
C ALA A 268 3.92 36.79 12.36
N VAL A 269 2.82 36.12 12.72
CA VAL A 269 2.45 35.85 14.12
C VAL A 269 2.45 34.35 14.35
N PHE A 270 3.17 33.89 15.37
CA PHE A 270 3.26 32.48 15.74
C PHE A 270 3.04 32.30 17.25
N GLY A 271 2.46 31.18 17.66
CA GLY A 271 2.60 30.70 19.04
C GLY A 271 4.03 30.19 19.26
N VAL A 272 4.64 30.50 20.40
CA VAL A 272 6.04 30.10 20.70
C VAL A 272 6.26 28.58 20.59
N THR A 273 5.23 27.77 20.88
CA THR A 273 5.27 26.30 20.80
C THR A 273 4.76 25.71 19.47
N GLN A 274 4.38 26.56 18.51
CA GLN A 274 3.82 26.15 17.21
C GLN A 274 4.82 26.27 16.05
N VAL A 275 6.09 26.46 16.37
CA VAL A 275 7.21 26.57 15.43
C VAL A 275 8.20 25.43 15.64
N ILE A 276 9.21 25.31 14.77
CA ILE A 276 10.24 24.28 14.90
C ILE A 276 10.99 24.39 16.24
N PRO A 277 11.49 23.28 16.82
CA PRO A 277 12.12 23.29 18.14
C PRO A 277 13.22 24.35 18.33
N GLY A 278 14.06 24.57 17.32
CA GLY A 278 15.12 25.58 17.38
C GLY A 278 14.60 27.02 17.47
N TRP A 279 13.46 27.32 16.85
CA TRP A 279 12.80 28.62 17.01
C TRP A 279 12.20 28.78 18.41
N THR A 280 11.53 27.74 18.92
CA THR A 280 10.97 27.73 20.27
C THR A 280 12.04 28.03 21.33
N GLU A 281 13.20 27.40 21.20
CA GLU A 281 14.35 27.65 22.09
C GLU A 281 14.90 29.08 21.92
N ALA A 282 15.15 29.53 20.68
CA ALA A 282 15.67 30.87 20.42
C ALA A 282 14.75 31.97 20.97
N LEU A 283 13.44 31.90 20.67
CA LEU A 283 12.47 32.92 21.06
C LEU A 283 12.41 33.11 22.59
N LYS A 284 12.59 32.04 23.36
CA LYS A 284 12.61 32.08 24.84
C LYS A 284 13.90 32.62 25.43
N LEU A 285 14.87 32.97 24.59
CA LEU A 285 16.11 33.64 24.98
C LEU A 285 16.20 35.05 24.38
N MET A 286 15.30 35.41 23.46
CA MET A 286 15.31 36.67 22.72
C MET A 286 14.44 37.73 23.43
N PRO A 287 15.03 38.81 23.96
CA PRO A 287 14.26 39.98 24.39
C PRO A 287 13.52 40.61 23.21
N VAL A 288 12.28 41.05 23.41
CA VAL A 288 11.56 41.84 22.40
C VAL A 288 12.39 43.05 21.95
N GLY A 289 12.36 43.33 20.65
CA GLY A 289 13.18 44.33 19.96
C GLY A 289 14.49 43.77 19.37
N SER A 290 14.86 42.55 19.75
CA SER A 290 16.09 41.90 19.26
C SER A 290 15.97 41.49 17.80
N LYS A 291 17.11 41.54 17.10
CA LYS A 291 17.31 40.85 15.83
C LYS A 291 18.44 39.85 15.99
N TRP A 292 18.16 38.57 15.83
CA TRP A 292 19.14 37.49 15.92
C TRP A 292 19.26 36.79 14.58
N ARG A 293 20.44 36.21 14.33
CA ARG A 293 20.60 35.17 13.32
C ARG A 293 20.73 33.84 14.05
N ILE A 294 19.90 32.87 13.71
CA ILE A 294 19.92 31.54 14.31
C ILE A 294 20.27 30.50 13.23
N TYR A 295 21.07 29.51 13.62
CA TYR A 295 21.51 28.42 12.77
C TYR A 295 21.02 27.12 13.39
N VAL A 296 20.04 26.52 12.75
CA VAL A 296 19.22 25.44 13.30
C VAL A 296 19.67 24.12 12.68
N PRO A 297 20.26 23.19 13.46
CA PRO A 297 20.55 21.85 12.98
C PRO A 297 19.26 21.12 12.60
N TYR A 298 19.36 20.12 11.72
CA TYR A 298 18.18 19.55 11.08
C TYR A 298 17.19 18.89 12.07
N ASP A 299 17.71 18.37 13.18
CA ASP A 299 16.97 17.71 14.26
C ASP A 299 16.17 18.69 15.11
N LEU A 300 16.59 19.95 15.17
CA LEU A 300 15.83 21.08 15.73
C LEU A 300 14.97 21.81 14.67
N ALA A 301 14.95 21.31 13.44
CA ALA A 301 14.19 21.83 12.30
C ALA A 301 13.11 20.83 11.81
N TYR A 302 13.23 20.33 10.58
CA TYR A 302 12.25 19.44 9.95
C TYR A 302 12.70 17.96 9.89
N GLY A 303 13.89 17.62 10.40
CA GLY A 303 14.38 16.24 10.45
C GLY A 303 14.39 15.57 9.08
N SER A 304 13.83 14.37 9.00
CA SER A 304 13.70 13.59 7.76
C SER A 304 12.56 14.04 6.84
N GLN A 305 11.77 15.04 7.22
CA GLN A 305 10.60 15.47 6.44
C GLN A 305 11.01 16.34 5.24
N ASP A 306 10.51 16.02 4.05
CA ASP A 306 10.63 16.89 2.87
C ASP A 306 9.53 17.98 2.93
N ARG A 307 9.94 19.24 2.75
CA ARG A 307 9.06 20.43 2.74
C ARG A 307 9.22 21.22 1.43
N GLY A 308 9.44 20.53 0.33
CA GLY A 308 9.62 21.12 -1.00
C GLY A 308 11.03 21.64 -1.19
N THR A 309 11.22 22.95 -1.00
CA THR A 309 12.53 23.61 -1.08
C THR A 309 13.48 23.12 0.01
N ILE A 310 12.95 22.87 1.22
CA ILE A 310 13.73 22.30 2.32
C ILE A 310 13.72 20.78 2.17
N LYS A 311 14.90 20.22 1.85
CA LYS A 311 15.09 18.78 1.74
C LYS A 311 15.34 18.12 3.11
N PRO A 312 15.10 16.81 3.24
CA PRO A 312 15.41 16.07 4.45
C PRO A 312 16.82 16.37 4.97
N PHE A 313 16.92 16.50 6.29
CA PHE A 313 18.14 16.76 7.04
C PHE A 313 18.86 18.08 6.71
N SER A 314 18.14 19.08 6.20
CA SER A 314 18.71 20.40 5.93
C SER A 314 18.93 21.20 7.22
N THR A 315 20.14 21.73 7.41
CA THR A 315 20.41 22.83 8.34
C THR A 315 19.80 24.12 7.81
N LEU A 316 19.11 24.86 8.68
CA LEU A 316 18.42 26.09 8.31
C LEU A 316 19.07 27.31 8.98
N ILE A 317 19.05 28.44 8.29
CA ILE A 317 19.54 29.72 8.79
C ILE A 317 18.39 30.70 8.76
N PHE A 318 18.12 31.35 9.88
CA PHE A 318 17.10 32.39 9.95
C PHE A 318 17.70 33.68 10.50
N GLU A 319 17.37 34.80 9.88
CA GLU A 319 17.36 36.09 10.59
C GLU A 319 15.96 36.30 11.15
N VAL A 320 15.86 36.55 12.44
CA VAL A 320 14.60 36.74 13.17
C VAL A 320 14.66 38.06 13.92
N GLU A 321 13.72 38.95 13.64
CA GLU A 321 13.50 40.17 14.39
C GLU A 321 12.20 40.03 15.19
N LEU A 322 12.33 40.01 16.52
CA LEU A 322 11.21 39.89 17.43
C LEU A 322 10.60 41.27 17.70
N LEU A 323 9.44 41.54 17.10
CA LEU A 323 8.80 42.85 17.14
C LEU A 323 7.97 43.06 18.41
N GLY A 324 7.39 41.98 18.95
CA GLY A 324 6.56 42.07 20.15
C GLY A 324 5.90 40.75 20.53
N ILE A 325 5.26 40.77 21.69
CA ILE A 325 4.36 39.72 22.17
C ILE A 325 2.93 40.24 22.00
N GLU A 326 2.09 39.49 21.29
CA GLU A 326 0.68 39.84 21.14
C GLU A 326 -0.09 39.51 22.41
N LYS A 327 -0.96 40.44 22.83
CA LYS A 327 -1.91 40.18 23.92
C LYS A 327 -3.01 39.26 23.39
N LYS A 328 -3.35 38.26 24.18
CA LYS A 328 -4.50 37.37 23.93
C LYS A 328 -5.80 38.15 23.85
#